data_AF-A0A0L0APW7-F1
#
_entry.id   AF-A0A0L0APW7-F1
#
_cell.length_a   1.000
_cell.length_b   1.000
_cell.length_c   1.000
_cell.angle_alpha   90.00
_cell.angle_beta   90.00
_cell.angle_gamma   90.00
#
_symmetry.space_group_name_H-M   'P 1'
#
loop_
_entity.id
_entity.type
_entity.pdbx_description
1 polymer ?
#
loop_
_entity_poly.entity_id
_entity_poly.type
_entity_poly.pdbx_seq_one_letter_code
_entity_poly.pdbx_strand_id
1 'polypeptide(L)'
;MSKKFLCNFFLILSLFLLSGCDTELVSNLSERQANEIVALLEQNNIDAHKIKGEKNIFSVRIDQSYMSDSIELLNAYDLPSADHVEIADQFPADSMVSTPLGEKVRLISSIEQRLGQTILELDNVTTARVHLGYPIKGDSDENSTTPSASVLIIYKNAINEAEYIDKIKRLIKNSLSTIQYEDISVVIFKKGEVIRPSKLHSSISAWVYPVAGLLIILLCAGSVSFYFYRRKASTTKADSSTK
;
A
#
# COMPACT_ATOMS: atom_id res chain seq x y z
N MET A 1 -24.03 -47.06 -6.26
CA MET A 1 -24.40 -45.70 -5.81
C MET A 1 -23.33 -44.96 -5.02
N SER A 2 -22.28 -45.59 -4.45
CA SER A 2 -21.30 -44.89 -3.59
C SER A 2 -20.23 -44.03 -4.29
N LYS A 3 -19.89 -44.31 -5.56
CA LYS A 3 -18.84 -43.57 -6.29
C LYS A 3 -19.17 -42.09 -6.56
N LYS A 4 -20.45 -41.75 -6.78
CA LYS A 4 -20.89 -40.36 -6.96
C LYS A 4 -20.86 -39.59 -5.65
N PHE A 5 -21.17 -40.26 -4.53
CA PHE A 5 -21.20 -39.66 -3.20
C PHE A 5 -19.80 -39.29 -2.70
N LEU A 6 -18.79 -40.13 -2.94
CA LEU A 6 -17.41 -39.89 -2.51
C LEU A 6 -16.76 -38.73 -3.28
N CYS A 7 -17.01 -38.64 -4.60
CA CYS A 7 -16.51 -37.54 -5.42
C CYS A 7 -17.19 -36.21 -5.05
N ASN A 8 -18.50 -36.23 -4.79
CA ASN A 8 -19.23 -35.04 -4.37
C ASN A 8 -18.80 -34.59 -2.96
N PHE A 9 -18.50 -35.53 -2.05
CA PHE A 9 -17.99 -35.20 -0.72
C PHE A 9 -16.59 -34.56 -0.77
N PHE A 10 -15.69 -35.06 -1.61
CA PHE A 10 -14.36 -34.47 -1.79
C PHE A 10 -14.43 -33.08 -2.44
N LEU A 11 -15.37 -32.88 -3.37
CA LEU A 11 -15.64 -31.58 -3.99
C LEU A 11 -16.21 -30.58 -2.97
N ILE A 12 -17.16 -31.01 -2.14
CA ILE A 12 -17.76 -30.17 -1.07
C ILE A 12 -16.71 -29.82 0.00
N LEU A 13 -15.84 -30.77 0.37
CA LEU A 13 -14.75 -30.52 1.32
C LEU A 13 -13.72 -29.53 0.76
N SER A 14 -13.39 -29.66 -0.54
CA SER A 14 -12.51 -28.71 -1.24
C SER A 14 -13.13 -27.31 -1.36
N LEU A 15 -14.45 -27.20 -1.48
CA LEU A 15 -15.16 -25.91 -1.48
C LEU A 15 -15.16 -25.26 -0.08
N PHE A 16 -15.25 -26.07 0.98
CA PHE A 16 -15.21 -25.55 2.37
C PHE A 16 -13.83 -25.03 2.76
N LEU A 17 -12.75 -25.64 2.24
CA LEU A 17 -11.38 -25.20 2.46
C LEU A 17 -11.04 -23.86 1.75
N LEU A 18 -11.92 -23.37 0.87
CA LEU A 18 -11.73 -22.11 0.13
C LEU A 18 -12.54 -20.93 0.70
N SER A 19 -13.33 -21.15 1.75
CA SER A 19 -14.10 -20.07 2.38
C SER A 19 -13.22 -19.28 3.34
N GLY A 20 -12.28 -18.49 2.81
CA GLY A 20 -11.69 -17.38 3.56
C GLY A 20 -12.77 -16.34 3.82
N CYS A 21 -13.02 -16.00 5.08
CA CYS A 21 -13.95 -14.94 5.45
C CYS A 21 -13.14 -13.65 5.60
N ASP A 22 -13.09 -12.85 4.53
CA ASP A 22 -12.42 -11.56 4.58
C ASP A 22 -13.18 -10.60 5.49
N THR A 23 -12.51 -10.12 6.52
CA THR A 23 -13.05 -9.16 7.49
C THR A 23 -12.57 -7.74 7.17
N GLU A 24 -13.42 -6.75 7.48
CA GLU A 24 -13.09 -5.34 7.25
C GLU A 24 -12.19 -4.79 8.38
N LEU A 25 -11.01 -4.28 8.01
CA LEU A 25 -10.03 -3.73 8.94
C LEU A 25 -10.24 -2.23 9.16
N VAL A 26 -10.20 -1.44 8.08
CA VAL A 26 -10.43 0.01 8.11
C VAL A 26 -11.29 0.41 6.91
N SER A 27 -12.20 1.36 7.16
CA SER A 27 -13.11 1.94 6.18
C SER A 27 -12.94 3.46 6.10
N ASN A 28 -13.62 4.09 5.15
CA ASN A 28 -13.60 5.54 4.95
C ASN A 28 -12.21 6.12 4.59
N LEU A 29 -11.45 5.41 3.75
CA LEU A 29 -10.10 5.80 3.35
C LEU A 29 -10.09 6.48 1.98
N SER A 30 -9.17 7.43 1.81
CA SER A 30 -8.76 7.89 0.47
C SER A 30 -8.00 6.79 -0.27
N GLU A 31 -7.91 6.89 -1.59
CA GLU A 31 -7.15 5.92 -2.39
C GLU A 31 -5.69 5.83 -1.95
N ARG A 32 -5.07 6.98 -1.62
CA ARG A 32 -3.69 7.06 -1.15
C ARG A 32 -3.52 6.29 0.16
N GLN A 33 -4.35 6.58 1.17
CA GLN A 33 -4.29 5.91 2.47
C GLN A 33 -4.53 4.40 2.34
N ALA A 34 -5.50 3.99 1.51
CA ALA A 34 -5.76 2.57 1.26
C ALA A 34 -4.55 1.88 0.62
N ASN A 35 -3.88 2.53 -0.34
CA ASN A 35 -2.67 1.98 -0.97
C ASN A 35 -1.50 1.87 0.02
N GLU A 36 -1.33 2.85 0.92
CA GLU A 36 -0.31 2.83 1.96
C GLU A 36 -0.51 1.65 2.93
N ILE A 37 -1.75 1.44 3.38
CA ILE A 37 -2.12 0.33 4.26
C ILE A 37 -1.89 -1.01 3.58
N VAL A 38 -2.38 -1.19 2.35
CA VAL A 38 -2.18 -2.44 1.60
C VAL A 38 -0.70 -2.73 1.39
N ALA A 39 0.10 -1.72 1.02
CA ALA A 39 1.54 -1.90 0.83
C ALA A 39 2.25 -2.33 2.13
N LEU A 40 1.89 -1.75 3.28
CA LEU A 40 2.46 -2.13 4.58
C LEU A 40 2.09 -3.57 4.95
N LEU A 41 0.83 -3.95 4.77
CA LEU A 41 0.35 -5.30 5.10
C LEU A 41 1.00 -6.37 4.20
N GLU A 42 1.03 -6.13 2.89
CA GLU A 42 1.70 -7.02 1.93
C GLU A 42 3.20 -7.16 2.22
N GLN A 43 3.88 -6.07 2.64
CA GLN A 43 5.29 -6.10 3.03
C GLN A 43 5.54 -7.00 4.25
N ASN A 44 4.55 -7.15 5.13
CA ASN A 44 4.59 -8.02 6.30
C ASN A 44 4.00 -9.42 6.04
N ASN A 45 3.78 -9.79 4.76
CA ASN A 45 3.17 -11.05 4.33
C ASN A 45 1.72 -11.26 4.81
N ILE A 46 0.97 -10.17 5.00
CA ILE A 46 -0.45 -10.20 5.30
C ILE A 46 -1.20 -9.87 4.00
N ASP A 47 -1.99 -10.82 3.51
CA ASP A 47 -2.81 -10.62 2.31
C ASP A 47 -3.92 -9.60 2.62
N ALA A 48 -3.88 -8.46 1.94
CA ALA A 48 -4.82 -7.36 2.10
C ALA A 48 -5.51 -7.01 0.78
N HIS A 49 -6.83 -6.84 0.83
CA HIS A 49 -7.65 -6.54 -0.33
C HIS A 49 -8.28 -5.15 -0.24
N LYS A 50 -7.94 -4.29 -1.19
CA LYS A 50 -8.57 -2.97 -1.37
C LYS A 50 -9.95 -3.14 -2.03
N ILE A 51 -10.99 -2.65 -1.37
CA ILE A 51 -12.35 -2.61 -1.89
C ILE A 51 -12.75 -1.17 -2.17
N LYS A 52 -13.25 -0.94 -3.38
CA LYS A 52 -13.77 0.36 -3.79
C LYS A 52 -15.23 0.48 -3.36
N GLY A 53 -15.51 1.45 -2.50
CA GLY A 53 -16.85 1.85 -2.10
C GLY A 53 -17.43 2.97 -2.99
N GLU A 54 -18.45 3.63 -2.48
CA GLU A 54 -19.09 4.77 -3.15
C GLU A 54 -18.25 6.05 -3.02
N LYS A 55 -18.37 6.97 -3.98
CA LYS A 55 -17.76 8.32 -3.92
C LYS A 55 -16.24 8.35 -3.68
N ASN A 56 -15.48 7.43 -4.30
CA ASN A 56 -14.02 7.29 -4.11
C ASN A 56 -13.57 7.01 -2.68
N ILE A 57 -14.45 6.45 -1.87
CA ILE A 57 -14.11 5.91 -0.56
C ILE A 57 -13.62 4.47 -0.74
N PHE A 58 -12.56 4.10 -0.03
CA PHE A 58 -11.99 2.77 -0.04
C PHE A 58 -12.06 2.14 1.35
N SER A 59 -12.12 0.81 1.38
CA SER A 59 -11.92 0.01 2.58
C SER A 59 -10.87 -1.07 2.31
N VAL A 60 -10.21 -1.52 3.38
CA VAL A 60 -9.23 -2.60 3.31
C VAL A 60 -9.78 -3.79 4.10
N ARG A 61 -9.80 -4.95 3.46
CA ARG A 61 -10.16 -6.23 4.09
C ARG A 61 -8.95 -7.15 4.20
N ILE A 62 -8.94 -7.95 5.25
CA ILE A 62 -7.90 -8.95 5.53
C ILE A 62 -8.56 -10.23 6.05
N ASP A 63 -7.82 -11.33 6.04
CA ASP A 63 -8.24 -12.56 6.72
C ASP A 63 -8.34 -12.31 8.24
N GLN A 64 -9.40 -12.84 8.86
CA GLN A 64 -9.70 -12.66 10.28
C GLN A 64 -8.55 -13.09 11.20
N SER A 65 -7.72 -14.05 10.78
CA SER A 65 -6.58 -14.54 11.56
C SER A 65 -5.50 -13.48 11.80
N TYR A 66 -5.35 -12.50 10.90
CA TYR A 66 -4.34 -11.45 10.99
C TYR A 66 -4.85 -10.12 11.57
N MET A 67 -6.07 -10.09 12.13
CA MET A 67 -6.70 -8.84 12.61
C MET A 67 -5.87 -8.14 13.69
N SER A 68 -5.41 -8.88 14.71
CA SER A 68 -4.63 -8.31 15.82
C SER A 68 -3.27 -7.79 15.36
N ASP A 69 -2.54 -8.59 14.58
CA ASP A 69 -1.23 -8.22 14.03
C ASP A 69 -1.34 -6.99 13.12
N SER A 70 -2.40 -6.91 12.31
CA SER A 70 -2.66 -5.79 11.42
C SER A 70 -2.92 -4.50 12.19
N ILE A 71 -3.73 -4.53 13.26
CA ILE A 71 -3.99 -3.35 14.09
C ILE A 71 -2.70 -2.87 14.78
N GLU A 72 -1.88 -3.80 15.29
CA GLU A 72 -0.59 -3.46 15.90
C GLU A 72 0.35 -2.80 14.89
N LEU A 73 0.45 -3.36 13.68
CA LEU A 73 1.23 -2.78 12.59
C LEU A 73 0.74 -1.38 12.19
N LEU A 74 -0.57 -1.18 12.07
CA LEU A 74 -1.12 0.14 11.72
C LEU A 74 -0.77 1.18 12.79
N ASN A 75 -0.87 0.82 14.08
CA ASN A 75 -0.50 1.71 15.18
C ASN A 75 1.01 1.99 15.22
N ALA A 76 1.85 1.00 14.93
CA ALA A 76 3.30 1.17 14.92
C ALA A 76 3.81 2.11 13.82
N TYR A 77 3.06 2.23 12.72
CA TYR A 77 3.37 3.09 11.57
C TYR A 77 2.47 4.34 11.48
N ASP A 78 1.67 4.63 12.52
CA ASP A 78 0.73 5.76 12.57
C ASP A 78 -0.21 5.85 11.34
N LEU A 79 -0.73 4.71 10.89
CA LEU A 79 -1.68 4.63 9.78
C LEU A 79 -3.14 4.61 10.28
N PRO A 80 -4.08 5.24 9.56
CA PRO A 80 -3.92 5.90 8.26
C PRO A 80 -3.21 7.25 8.36
N SER A 81 -2.32 7.53 7.39
CA SER A 81 -1.62 8.81 7.31
C SER A 81 -2.60 9.98 7.26
N ALA A 82 -2.33 11.03 8.03
CA ALA A 82 -3.09 12.27 7.95
C ALA A 82 -3.10 12.84 6.52
N ASP A 83 -4.16 13.56 6.19
CA ASP A 83 -4.23 14.29 4.93
C ASP A 83 -3.27 15.48 4.95
N HIS A 84 -2.86 15.91 3.76
CA HIS A 84 -2.06 17.11 3.61
C HIS A 84 -2.93 18.32 3.94
N VAL A 85 -2.56 19.06 4.99
CA VAL A 85 -3.21 20.30 5.36
C VAL A 85 -2.37 21.46 4.85
N GLU A 86 -3.01 22.38 4.13
CA GLU A 86 -2.38 23.59 3.67
C GLU A 86 -2.86 24.77 4.52
N ILE A 87 -1.98 25.76 4.76
CA ILE A 87 -2.36 26.92 5.56
C ILE A 87 -3.46 27.73 4.83
N ALA A 88 -3.45 27.71 3.49
CA ALA A 88 -4.49 28.32 2.67
C ALA A 88 -5.89 27.71 2.89
N ASP A 89 -6.00 26.43 3.26
CA ASP A 89 -7.29 25.77 3.51
C ASP A 89 -8.01 26.36 4.72
N GLN A 90 -7.28 26.95 5.66
CA GLN A 90 -7.85 27.67 6.80
C GLN A 90 -8.39 29.07 6.44
N PHE A 91 -8.02 29.58 5.26
CA PHE A 91 -8.46 30.88 4.73
C PHE A 91 -9.11 30.72 3.35
N PRO A 92 -10.28 30.07 3.25
CA PRO A 92 -10.92 29.78 1.98
C PRO A 92 -11.30 31.07 1.22
N ALA A 93 -11.16 31.01 -0.11
CA ALA A 93 -11.43 32.14 -0.99
C ALA A 93 -12.86 32.67 -0.91
N ASP A 94 -13.82 31.78 -0.62
CA ASP A 94 -15.24 32.07 -0.53
C ASP A 94 -15.68 32.64 0.83
N SER A 95 -14.73 32.94 1.73
CA SER A 95 -15.08 33.62 2.98
C SER A 95 -15.68 35.00 2.67
N MET A 96 -16.81 35.34 3.30
CA MET A 96 -17.54 36.59 3.04
C MET A 96 -16.74 37.88 3.35
N VAL A 97 -15.54 37.76 3.91
CA VAL A 97 -14.66 38.88 4.24
C VAL A 97 -13.21 38.50 3.93
N SER A 98 -12.68 38.99 2.81
CA SER A 98 -11.23 38.92 2.52
C SER A 98 -10.46 39.81 3.49
N THR A 99 -9.53 39.21 4.23
CA THR A 99 -8.61 39.96 5.10
C THR A 99 -7.25 40.11 4.41
N PRO A 100 -6.56 41.26 4.55
CA PRO A 100 -5.20 41.44 3.99
C PRO A 100 -4.22 40.36 4.45
N LEU A 101 -4.39 39.89 5.68
CA LEU A 101 -3.66 38.76 6.24
C LEU A 101 -3.92 37.46 5.46
N GLY A 102 -5.20 37.13 5.23
CA GLY A 102 -5.60 35.94 4.51
C GLY A 102 -5.11 35.91 3.06
N GLU A 103 -5.17 37.04 2.35
CA GLU A 103 -4.64 37.14 0.98
C GLU A 103 -3.12 36.88 0.94
N LYS A 104 -2.38 37.46 1.89
CA LYS A 104 -0.93 37.24 2.01
C LYS A 104 -0.59 35.78 2.30
N VAL A 105 -1.31 35.15 3.24
CA VAL A 105 -1.13 33.72 3.58
C VAL A 105 -1.39 32.83 2.36
N ARG A 106 -2.47 33.10 1.62
CA ARG A 106 -2.79 32.36 0.39
C ARG A 106 -1.71 32.51 -0.67
N LEU A 107 -1.23 33.73 -0.90
CA LEU A 107 -0.14 33.98 -1.84
C LEU A 107 1.12 33.19 -1.47
N ILE A 108 1.52 33.21 -0.20
CA ILE A 108 2.69 32.47 0.29
C ILE A 108 2.50 30.97 0.06
N SER A 109 1.35 30.40 0.45
CA SER A 109 1.03 28.98 0.24
C SER A 109 1.10 28.59 -1.23
N SER A 110 0.59 29.42 -2.14
CA SER A 110 0.66 29.17 -3.59
C SER A 110 2.10 29.19 -4.12
N ILE A 111 2.95 30.09 -3.60
CA ILE A 111 4.37 30.15 -3.97
C ILE A 111 5.09 28.88 -3.47
N GLU A 112 4.84 28.46 -2.23
CA GLU A 112 5.42 27.23 -1.64
C GLU A 112 5.08 26.00 -2.49
N GLN A 113 3.80 25.82 -2.84
CA GLN A 113 3.35 24.74 -3.71
C GLN A 113 4.02 24.76 -5.07
N ARG A 114 4.05 25.94 -5.71
CA ARG A 114 4.63 26.08 -7.05
C ARG A 114 6.12 25.78 -7.04
N LEU A 115 6.87 26.25 -6.04
CA LEU A 115 8.29 25.96 -5.88
C LEU A 115 8.52 24.46 -5.61
N GLY A 116 7.72 23.86 -4.73
CA GLY A 116 7.76 22.42 -4.47
C GLY A 116 7.55 21.62 -5.75
N GLN A 117 6.54 21.98 -6.55
CA GLN A 117 6.23 21.34 -7.83
C GLN A 117 7.39 21.48 -8.83
N THR A 118 8.00 22.66 -8.94
CA THR A 118 9.17 22.87 -9.81
C THR A 118 10.37 22.03 -9.37
N ILE A 119 10.61 21.88 -8.06
CA ILE A 119 11.72 21.05 -7.56
C ILE A 119 11.44 19.55 -7.79
N LEU A 120 10.18 19.12 -7.74
CA LEU A 120 9.77 17.75 -8.07
C LEU A 120 10.05 17.37 -9.53
N GLU A 121 10.12 18.32 -10.45
CA GLU A 121 10.45 18.07 -11.86
C GLU A 121 11.93 17.73 -12.07
N LEU A 122 12.79 17.92 -11.05
CA LEU A 122 14.20 17.59 -11.13
C LEU A 122 14.43 16.07 -11.09
N ASP A 123 15.40 15.62 -11.89
CA ASP A 123 15.78 14.20 -11.92
C ASP A 123 16.17 13.68 -10.53
N ASN A 124 15.68 12.48 -10.23
CA ASN A 124 15.87 11.72 -8.99
C ASN A 124 15.14 12.27 -7.75
N VAL A 125 14.45 13.41 -7.82
CA VAL A 125 13.63 13.94 -6.72
C VAL A 125 12.29 13.18 -6.68
N THR A 126 11.95 12.64 -5.51
CA THR A 126 10.68 11.92 -5.29
C THR A 126 9.69 12.72 -4.46
N THR A 127 10.20 13.56 -3.55
CA THR A 127 9.39 14.42 -2.70
C THR A 127 10.14 15.73 -2.51
N ALA A 128 9.44 16.85 -2.62
CA ALA A 128 9.97 18.16 -2.32
C ALA A 128 8.92 18.94 -1.50
N ARG A 129 9.36 19.60 -0.44
CA ARG A 129 8.56 20.53 0.34
C ARG A 129 9.33 21.82 0.55
N VAL A 130 8.65 22.93 0.41
CA VAL A 130 9.21 24.27 0.57
C VAL A 130 8.38 24.99 1.63
N HIS A 131 9.08 25.60 2.57
CA HIS A 131 8.49 26.45 3.61
C HIS A 131 9.14 27.82 3.53
N LEU A 132 8.32 28.87 3.52
CA LEU A 132 8.76 30.26 3.45
C LEU A 132 8.44 30.97 4.77
N GLY A 133 9.49 31.38 5.47
CA GLY A 133 9.37 32.23 6.64
C GLY A 133 9.20 33.68 6.21
N TYR A 134 7.96 34.18 6.15
CA TYR A 134 7.68 35.59 5.91
C TYR A 134 7.22 36.29 7.19
N PRO A 135 7.66 37.53 7.46
CA PRO A 135 7.11 38.32 8.56
C PRO A 135 5.64 38.66 8.24
N ILE A 136 4.74 38.18 9.11
CA ILE A 136 3.29 38.37 8.97
C ILE A 136 2.80 39.66 9.68
N LYS A 137 3.60 40.20 10.62
CA LYS A 137 3.30 41.47 11.30
C LYS A 137 3.66 42.67 10.43
N GLY A 138 2.92 43.78 10.63
CA GLY A 138 3.15 45.04 9.94
C GLY A 138 4.52 45.64 10.26
N ASP A 139 5.04 46.44 9.32
CA ASP A 139 6.37 47.08 9.26
C ASP A 139 6.77 47.94 10.49
N SER A 140 6.04 47.89 11.61
CA SER A 140 6.24 48.73 12.79
C SER A 140 7.06 48.07 13.92
N ASP A 141 7.43 46.79 13.80
CA ASP A 141 8.39 46.17 14.73
C ASP A 141 9.81 46.35 14.18
N GLU A 142 10.69 47.01 14.95
CA GLU A 142 12.11 47.27 14.70
C GLU A 142 12.96 45.99 14.48
N ASN A 143 12.34 44.80 14.57
CA ASN A 143 12.91 43.49 14.33
C ASN A 143 12.15 42.78 13.20
N SER A 144 12.19 43.36 11.99
CA SER A 144 11.66 42.66 10.80
C SER A 144 12.47 41.39 10.57
N THR A 145 11.88 40.23 10.88
CA THR A 145 12.50 38.94 10.58
C THR A 145 12.78 38.87 9.08
N THR A 146 14.05 38.61 8.73
CA THR A 146 14.44 38.45 7.32
C THR A 146 13.67 37.29 6.70
N PRO A 147 13.20 37.43 5.45
CA PRO A 147 12.49 36.36 4.79
C PRO A 147 13.45 35.18 4.58
N SER A 148 13.01 33.99 4.97
CA SER A 148 13.82 32.77 4.91
C SER A 148 13.10 31.65 4.18
N ALA A 149 13.86 30.69 3.66
CA ALA A 149 13.32 29.52 2.98
C ALA A 149 13.93 28.23 3.52
N SER A 150 13.10 27.23 3.74
CA SER A 150 13.53 25.88 4.12
C SER A 150 12.98 24.88 3.11
N VAL A 151 13.86 24.03 2.62
CA VAL A 151 13.55 23.04 1.58
C VAL A 151 13.89 21.66 2.09
N LEU A 152 12.93 20.75 2.02
CA LEU A 152 13.13 19.34 2.27
C LEU A 152 13.00 18.58 0.95
N ILE A 153 13.99 17.73 0.67
CA ILE A 153 14.01 16.90 -0.54
C ILE A 153 14.27 15.44 -0.17
N ILE A 154 13.52 14.54 -0.79
CA ILE A 154 13.76 13.10 -0.73
C ILE A 154 14.16 12.61 -2.13
N TYR A 155 15.32 11.96 -2.23
CA TYR A 155 15.87 11.45 -3.50
C TYR A 155 15.86 9.93 -3.59
N LYS A 156 15.85 9.39 -4.81
CA LYS A 156 15.80 7.94 -5.05
C LYS A 156 17.18 7.27 -5.14
N ASN A 157 18.11 7.86 -5.89
CA ASN A 157 19.41 7.27 -6.24
C ASN A 157 20.56 8.05 -5.59
N ALA A 158 21.76 7.46 -5.49
CA ALA A 158 22.92 8.22 -5.03
C ALA A 158 23.17 9.44 -5.93
N ILE A 159 23.18 10.64 -5.32
CA ILE A 159 23.41 11.92 -5.99
C ILE A 159 24.58 12.64 -5.32
N ASN A 160 25.17 13.60 -6.03
CA ASN A 160 26.07 14.57 -5.42
C ASN A 160 25.24 15.62 -4.66
N GLU A 161 25.05 15.42 -3.36
CA GLU A 161 24.20 16.27 -2.53
C GLU A 161 24.64 17.75 -2.57
N ALA A 162 25.95 18.02 -2.54
CA ALA A 162 26.48 19.39 -2.55
C ALA A 162 26.08 20.16 -3.83
N GLU A 163 26.19 19.51 -4.98
CA GLU A 163 25.82 20.11 -6.27
C GLU A 163 24.31 20.41 -6.35
N TYR A 164 23.48 19.51 -5.85
CA TYR A 164 22.03 19.70 -5.82
C TYR A 164 21.64 20.84 -4.87
N ILE A 165 22.25 20.90 -3.67
CA ILE A 165 22.03 21.99 -2.72
C ILE A 165 22.30 23.34 -3.38
N ASP A 166 23.43 23.50 -4.07
CA ASP A 166 23.80 24.76 -4.72
C ASP A 166 22.82 25.13 -5.85
N LYS A 167 22.42 24.16 -6.68
CA LYS A 167 21.44 24.37 -7.75
C LYS A 167 20.08 24.80 -7.21
N ILE A 168 19.62 24.16 -6.13
CA ILE A 168 18.32 24.45 -5.50
C ILE A 168 18.35 25.81 -4.81
N LYS A 169 19.42 26.13 -4.07
CA LYS A 169 19.61 27.46 -3.48
C LYS A 169 19.57 28.55 -4.55
N ARG A 170 20.26 28.34 -5.68
CA ARG A 170 20.24 29.27 -6.82
C ARG A 170 18.87 29.39 -7.47
N LEU A 171 18.13 28.29 -7.60
CA LEU A 171 16.76 28.31 -8.12
C LEU A 171 15.86 29.18 -7.24
N ILE A 172 15.88 28.94 -5.92
CA ILE A 172 15.05 29.68 -4.97
C ILE A 172 15.43 31.16 -4.92
N LYS A 173 16.73 31.47 -4.87
CA LYS A 173 17.21 32.87 -4.88
C LYS A 173 16.75 33.62 -6.13
N ASN A 174 16.74 32.97 -7.29
CA ASN A 174 16.27 33.59 -8.53
C ASN A 174 14.74 33.69 -8.61
N SER A 175 14.01 32.80 -7.92
CA SER A 175 12.55 32.89 -7.82
C SER A 175 12.07 33.94 -6.81
N LEU A 176 12.85 34.19 -5.75
CA LEU A 176 12.50 35.11 -4.66
C LEU A 176 13.63 36.11 -4.45
N SER A 177 13.51 37.29 -5.07
CA SER A 177 14.56 38.32 -5.06
C SER A 177 14.94 38.81 -3.66
N THR A 178 13.98 38.81 -2.73
CA THR A 178 14.12 39.36 -1.37
C THR A 178 14.91 38.46 -0.40
N ILE A 179 15.08 37.17 -0.67
CA ILE A 179 15.74 36.20 0.24
C ILE A 179 17.24 36.14 -0.05
N GLN A 180 18.12 36.05 0.95
CA GLN A 180 19.56 35.88 0.74
C GLN A 180 19.99 34.40 0.73
N TYR A 181 21.18 34.08 0.20
CA TYR A 181 21.65 32.69 0.09
C TYR A 181 21.84 32.03 1.47
N GLU A 182 22.17 32.85 2.47
CA GLU A 182 22.40 32.46 3.85
C GLU A 182 21.09 32.10 4.56
N ASP A 183 19.96 32.66 4.12
CA ASP A 183 18.62 32.43 4.67
C ASP A 183 17.89 31.24 3.99
N ILE A 184 18.58 30.51 3.09
CA ILE A 184 18.05 29.32 2.42
C ILE A 184 18.70 28.07 3.01
N SER A 185 17.90 27.27 3.72
CA SER A 185 18.28 25.97 4.24
C SER A 185 17.74 24.87 3.33
N VAL A 186 18.60 23.95 2.90
CA VAL A 186 18.22 22.79 2.08
C VAL A 186 18.67 21.54 2.81
N VAL A 187 17.71 20.67 3.10
CA VAL A 187 17.94 19.38 3.76
C VAL A 187 17.52 18.27 2.81
N ILE A 188 18.42 17.31 2.62
CA ILE A 188 18.26 16.24 1.66
C ILE A 188 18.27 14.89 2.40
N PHE A 189 17.33 14.02 2.08
CA PHE A 189 17.22 12.66 2.60
C PHE A 189 17.18 11.63 1.48
N LYS A 190 17.84 10.49 1.68
CA LYS A 190 17.72 9.34 0.78
C LYS A 190 16.41 8.59 1.04
N LYS A 191 15.68 8.26 -0.02
CA LYS A 191 14.53 7.35 0.07
C LYS A 191 15.02 5.96 0.48
N GLY A 192 14.42 5.40 1.53
CA GLY A 192 14.68 4.03 1.95
C GLY A 192 14.44 3.04 0.80
N GLU A 193 15.25 1.98 0.76
CA GLU A 193 15.08 0.92 -0.23
C GLU A 193 13.79 0.15 0.06
N VAL A 194 12.89 0.09 -0.94
CA VAL A 194 11.67 -0.71 -0.83
C VAL A 194 12.07 -2.17 -0.92
N ILE A 195 12.01 -2.90 0.20
CA ILE A 195 12.14 -4.35 0.21
C ILE A 195 10.91 -4.90 -0.51
N ARG A 196 11.06 -5.29 -1.77
CA ARG A 196 10.00 -6.00 -2.48
C ARG A 196 9.99 -7.42 -1.93
N PRO A 197 8.94 -7.89 -1.24
CA PRO A 197 8.84 -9.30 -0.92
C PRO A 197 8.91 -10.05 -2.25
N SER A 198 9.93 -10.89 -2.40
CA SER A 198 9.95 -11.86 -3.49
C SER A 198 8.69 -12.68 -3.31
N LYS A 199 7.72 -12.59 -4.23
CA LYS A 199 6.56 -13.50 -4.24
C LYS A 199 7.11 -14.88 -3.97
N LEU A 200 6.68 -15.49 -2.87
CA LEU A 200 7.08 -16.84 -2.52
C LEU A 200 6.61 -17.70 -3.69
N HIS A 201 7.51 -17.98 -4.64
CA HIS A 201 7.22 -18.88 -5.72
C HIS A 201 7.11 -20.23 -5.01
N SER A 202 5.90 -20.60 -4.61
CA SER A 202 5.63 -21.94 -4.13
C SER A 202 5.88 -22.84 -5.33
N SER A 203 7.14 -23.28 -5.41
CA SER A 203 7.60 -24.27 -6.37
C SER A 203 7.05 -25.61 -5.91
N ILE A 204 5.73 -25.73 -5.85
CA ILE A 204 5.07 -27.01 -5.98
C ILE A 204 5.36 -27.38 -7.44
N SER A 205 6.52 -28.00 -7.65
CA SER A 205 7.03 -28.20 -8.99
C SER A 205 5.99 -28.95 -9.82
N ALA A 206 5.91 -28.60 -11.10
CA ALA A 206 4.86 -29.04 -12.01
C ALA A 206 4.70 -30.57 -12.08
N TRP A 207 5.72 -31.33 -11.67
CA TRP A 207 5.69 -32.80 -11.54
C TRP A 207 4.80 -33.34 -10.41
N VAL A 208 4.36 -32.52 -9.45
CA VAL A 208 3.51 -32.98 -8.33
C VAL A 208 2.10 -33.28 -8.84
N TYR A 209 1.61 -32.51 -9.82
CA TYR A 209 0.30 -32.72 -10.44
C TYR A 209 0.17 -34.07 -11.18
N PRO A 210 1.09 -34.47 -12.08
CA PRO A 210 1.00 -35.77 -12.75
C PRO A 210 1.24 -36.94 -11.78
N VAL A 211 2.12 -36.80 -10.78
CA VAL A 211 2.36 -37.85 -9.78
C VAL A 211 1.13 -38.06 -8.90
N ALA A 212 0.51 -36.98 -8.42
CA ALA A 212 -0.74 -37.06 -7.65
C ALA A 212 -1.88 -37.65 -8.50
N GLY A 213 -1.98 -37.26 -9.77
CA GLY A 213 -2.94 -37.83 -10.71
C GLY A 213 -2.77 -39.34 -10.92
N LEU A 214 -1.52 -39.81 -11.09
CA LEU A 214 -1.21 -41.23 -11.27
C LEU A 214 -1.54 -42.05 -10.01
N LEU A 215 -1.23 -41.51 -8.83
CA LEU A 215 -1.54 -42.14 -7.53
C LEU A 215 -3.06 -42.32 -7.35
N ILE A 216 -3.86 -41.31 -7.71
CA ILE A 216 -5.32 -41.37 -7.68
C ILE A 216 -5.85 -42.44 -8.66
N ILE A 217 -5.28 -42.54 -9.86
CA ILE A 217 -5.66 -43.54 -10.87
C ILE A 217 -5.37 -44.97 -10.36
N LEU A 218 -4.20 -45.20 -9.74
CA LEU A 218 -3.84 -46.50 -9.19
C LEU A 218 -4.75 -46.93 -8.05
N LEU A 219 -5.12 -46.01 -7.14
CA LEU A 219 -6.07 -46.28 -6.07
C LEU A 219 -7.48 -46.61 -6.61
N CYS A 220 -7.92 -45.89 -7.65
CA CYS A 220 -9.17 -46.18 -8.35
C CYS A 220 -9.16 -47.56 -9.04
N ALA A 221 -8.07 -47.91 -9.73
CA ALA A 221 -7.92 -49.21 -10.38
C ALA A 221 -7.86 -50.36 -9.36
N GLY A 222 -7.11 -50.19 -8.27
CA GLY A 222 -7.01 -51.15 -7.18
C GLY A 222 -8.36 -51.42 -6.51
N SER A 223 -9.14 -50.36 -6.25
CA SER A 223 -10.48 -50.51 -5.66
C SER A 223 -11.49 -51.20 -6.60
N VAL A 224 -11.38 -50.99 -7.92
CA VAL A 224 -12.21 -51.69 -8.92
C VAL A 224 -11.84 -53.17 -9.01
N SER A 225 -10.55 -53.49 -9.08
CA SER A 225 -10.07 -54.88 -9.07
C SER A 225 -10.49 -55.60 -7.79
N PHE A 226 -10.35 -54.96 -6.63
CA PHE A 226 -10.78 -55.53 -5.35
C PHE A 226 -12.30 -55.77 -5.29
N TYR A 227 -13.09 -54.84 -5.83
CA TYR A 227 -14.55 -55.00 -5.91
C TYR A 227 -14.95 -56.19 -6.79
N PHE A 228 -14.32 -56.36 -7.95
CA PHE A 228 -14.56 -57.50 -8.83
C PHE A 228 -14.08 -58.82 -8.22
N TYR A 229 -12.95 -58.82 -7.51
CA TYR A 229 -12.44 -60.00 -6.82
C TYR A 229 -13.42 -60.48 -5.73
N ARG A 230 -13.97 -59.55 -4.93
CA ARG A 230 -15.00 -59.86 -3.93
C ARG A 230 -16.29 -60.38 -4.56
N ARG A 231 -16.69 -59.84 -5.71
CA ARG A 231 -17.88 -60.31 -6.44
C ARG A 231 -17.73 -61.73 -6.98
N LYS A 232 -16.54 -62.08 -7.50
CA LYS A 232 -16.26 -63.44 -7.98
C LYS A 232 -16.17 -64.46 -6.84
N ALA A 233 -15.62 -64.06 -5.69
CA ALA A 233 -15.60 -64.92 -4.49
C ALA A 233 -17.01 -65.23 -3.95
N SER A 234 -17.99 -64.33 -4.13
CA SER A 234 -19.38 -64.60 -3.74
C SER A 234 -20.13 -65.55 -4.67
N THR A 235 -19.78 -65.63 -5.97
CA THR A 235 -20.44 -66.53 -6.92
C THR A 235 -19.98 -67.98 -6.78
N THR A 236 -18.71 -68.21 -6.40
CA THR A 236 -18.18 -69.57 -6.22
C THR A 236 -18.75 -70.29 -4.98
N LYS A 237 -19.27 -69.54 -3.99
CA LYS A 237 -19.88 -70.11 -2.78
C LYS A 237 -21.35 -70.53 -2.96
N ALA A 238 -21.99 -70.16 -4.08
CA ALA A 238 -23.37 -70.53 -4.39
C ALA A 238 -23.48 -71.91 -5.07
N ASP A 239 -22.45 -72.35 -5.80
CA ASP A 239 -22.45 -73.64 -6.52
C ASP A 239 -22.02 -74.84 -5.66
N SER A 240 -21.47 -74.63 -4.46
CA SER A 240 -21.05 -75.73 -3.57
C SER A 240 -22.11 -76.19 -2.57
N SER A 241 -23.36 -75.73 -2.68
CA SER A 241 -24.47 -76.12 -1.79
C SER A 241 -25.54 -76.99 -2.47
N THR A 242 -25.30 -77.41 -3.72
CA THR A 242 -26.12 -78.39 -4.44
C THR A 242 -25.23 -79.49 -5.00
N LYS A 243 -24.67 -80.29 -4.09
CA LYS A 243 -24.29 -81.67 -4.39
C LYS A 243 -24.38 -82.51 -3.13
#